data_AF-A0ABD0PQE8-F1
#
_entry.id   AF-A0ABD0PQE8-F1
#
_cell.length_a   1.000
_cell.length_b   1.000
_cell.length_c   1.000
_cell.angle_alpha   90.00
_cell.angle_beta   90.00
_cell.angle_gamma   90.00
#
_symmetry.space_group_name_H-M   'P 1'
#
loop_
_entity.id
_entity.type
_entity.pdbx_description
1 polymer ?
#
loop_
_entity_poly.entity_id
_entity_poly.type
_entity_poly.pdbx_seq_one_letter_code
_entity_poly.pdbx_strand_id
1 'polypeptide(L)' 'SVVDVFREQELQHAEHVMDVVEVIHALTSLYEKLEEERSVLINIPLCVDMCLNWLLNVYD' A
#
# COMPACT_ATOMS: atom_id res chain seq x y z
N SER A 1 -3.65 -11.04 6.67
CA SER A 1 -4.25 -11.01 5.33
C SER A 1 -4.19 -9.59 4.80
N VAL A 2 -4.08 -9.41 3.48
CA VAL A 2 -4.07 -8.08 2.82
C VAL A 2 -5.24 -7.19 3.28
N VAL A 3 -6.42 -7.79 3.48
CA VAL A 3 -7.64 -7.11 3.95
C VAL A 3 -7.48 -6.50 5.35
N ASP A 4 -6.61 -7.08 6.19
CA ASP A 4 -6.37 -6.57 7.55
C ASP A 4 -5.58 -5.27 7.52
N VAL A 5 -4.61 -5.13 6.60
CA VAL A 5 -3.83 -3.89 6.39
C VAL A 5 -4.77 -2.73 6.00
N PHE A 6 -5.69 -2.98 5.07
CA PHE A 6 -6.68 -1.99 4.66
C PHE A 6 -7.68 -1.63 5.79
N ARG A 7 -7.98 -2.56 6.69
CA ARG A 7 -8.82 -2.31 7.88
C ARG A 7 -8.10 -1.46 8.91
N GLU A 8 -6.85 -1.77 9.20
CA GLU A 8 -6.03 -1.05 10.18
C GLU A 8 -5.79 0.40 9.78
N GLN A 9 -5.80 0.69 8.48
CA GLN A 9 -5.62 2.03 7.93
C GLN A 9 -6.94 2.73 7.57
N GLU A 10 -8.08 2.19 8.00
CA GLU A 10 -9.41 2.79 7.80
C GLU A 10 -9.80 3.03 6.31
N LEU A 11 -9.13 2.36 5.37
CA LEU A 11 -9.30 2.46 3.91
C LEU A 11 -10.59 1.79 3.40
N GLN A 12 -11.58 1.62 4.27
CA GLN A 12 -12.85 0.96 3.96
C GLN A 12 -13.90 1.95 3.44
N HIS A 13 -13.67 3.24 3.63
CA HIS A 13 -14.57 4.30 3.23
C HIS A 13 -14.24 4.74 1.80
N ALA A 14 -15.04 4.28 0.84
CA ALA A 14 -14.84 4.59 -0.58
C ALA A 14 -14.96 6.09 -0.93
N GLU A 15 -15.50 6.91 -0.02
CA GLU A 15 -15.57 8.37 -0.17
C GLU A 15 -14.31 9.09 0.36
N HIS A 16 -13.40 8.39 1.04
CA HIS A 16 -12.15 8.97 1.52
C HIS A 16 -11.14 9.09 0.37
N VAL A 17 -10.79 10.33 0.01
CA VAL A 17 -9.72 10.61 -0.95
C VAL A 17 -8.41 10.56 -0.19
N MET A 18 -7.55 9.62 -0.56
CA MET A 18 -6.21 9.50 0.02
C MET A 18 -5.25 10.47 -0.64
N ASP A 19 -4.44 11.15 0.16
CA ASP A 19 -3.29 11.88 -0.36
C ASP A 19 -2.13 10.92 -0.70
N VAL A 20 -1.13 11.43 -1.43
CA VAL A 20 0.03 10.65 -1.87
C VAL A 20 0.78 10.03 -0.68
N VAL A 21 0.83 10.72 0.46
CA VAL A 21 1.54 10.26 1.65
C VAL A 21 0.78 9.10 2.30
N GLU A 22 -0.54 9.19 2.40
CA GLU A 22 -1.42 8.11 2.85
C GLU A 22 -1.27 6.87 1.97
N VAL A 23 -1.21 7.04 0.64
CA VAL A 23 -1.00 5.92 -0.31
C VAL A 23 0.37 5.27 -0.09
N ILE A 24 1.43 6.06 0.11
CA ILE A 24 2.78 5.55 0.40
C ILE A 24 2.76 4.74 1.69
N HIS A 25 2.14 5.24 2.75
CA HIS A 25 2.03 4.53 4.03
C HIS A 25 1.25 3.22 3.87
N ALA A 26 0.19 3.21 3.07
CA ALA A 26 -0.60 2.01 2.81
C ALA A 26 0.18 0.92 2.07
N LEU A 27 0.86 1.31 0.99
CA LEU A 27 1.68 0.38 0.23
C LEU A 27 2.85 -0.14 1.06
N THR A 28 3.48 0.71 1.89
CA THR A 28 4.59 0.31 2.76
C THR A 28 4.13 -0.78 3.74
N SER A 29 3.06 -0.53 4.50
CA SER A 29 2.53 -1.53 5.45
C SER A 29 2.06 -2.81 4.76
N LEU A 30 1.52 -2.71 3.55
CA LEU A 30 1.13 -3.87 2.75
C LEU A 30 2.33 -4.74 2.39
N TYR A 31 3.43 -4.12 1.92
CA TYR A 31 4.63 -4.84 1.51
C TYR A 31 5.43 -5.38 2.69
N GLU A 32 5.49 -4.67 3.82
CA GLU A 32 6.05 -5.19 5.08
C GLU A 32 5.30 -6.44 5.52
N LYS A 33 3.96 -6.39 5.52
CA LYS A 33 3.14 -7.54 5.89
C LYS A 33 3.35 -8.73 4.96
N LEU A 34 3.49 -8.48 3.66
CA LEU A 34 3.70 -9.51 2.65
C LEU A 34 5.09 -10.17 2.82
N GLU A 35 6.12 -9.39 3.10
CA GLU A 35 7.48 -9.88 3.40
C GLU A 35 7.45 -10.81 4.62
N GLU A 36 6.79 -10.40 5.70
CA GLU A 36 6.61 -11.21 6.91
C GLU A 36 5.84 -12.51 6.64
N GLU A 37 4.66 -12.42 6.01
CA GLU A 37 3.76 -13.57 5.79
C GLU A 37 4.36 -14.62 4.84
N ARG A 38 5.19 -14.18 3.87
CA ARG A 38 5.78 -15.07 2.86
C ARG A 38 7.23 -15.45 3.14
N SER A 39 7.88 -14.80 4.11
CA SER A 39 9.31 -14.95 4.37
C SER A 39 10.16 -14.77 3.11
N VAL A 40 9.76 -13.81 2.26
CA VAL A 40 10.43 -13.44 1.01
C VAL A 40 10.99 -12.05 1.17
N LEU A 41 12.25 -11.84 0.77
CA LEU A 41 12.85 -10.51 0.70
C LEU A 41 12.14 -9.67 -0.35
N ILE A 42 11.49 -8.60 0.09
CA ILE A 42 10.83 -7.64 -0.79
C ILE A 42 11.63 -6.35 -0.76
N ASN A 43 11.93 -5.79 -1.94
CA ASN A 43 12.49 -4.44 -2.01
C ASN A 43 11.35 -3.43 -1.84
N ILE A 44 10.95 -3.22 -0.59
CA ILE A 44 9.78 -2.41 -0.22
C ILE A 44 9.84 -1.01 -0.84
N PRO A 45 10.95 -0.25 -0.78
CA PRO A 45 11.01 1.08 -1.40
C PRO A 45 10.71 1.05 -2.91
N LEU A 46 11.32 0.11 -3.65
CA LEU A 46 11.10 -0.02 -5.10
C LEU A 46 9.65 -0.45 -5.42
N CYS A 47 9.11 -1.39 -4.65
CA CYS A 47 7.74 -1.86 -4.84
C CYS A 47 6.71 -0.76 -4.57
N VAL A 48 6.93 0.06 -3.54
CA VAL A 48 6.11 1.24 -3.24
C VAL A 48 6.21 2.25 -4.38
N ASP A 49 7.41 2.59 -4.85
CA ASP A 49 7.62 3.54 -5.95
C ASP A 49 6.93 3.08 -7.24
N MET A 50 7.05 1.80 -7.60
CA MET A 50 6.40 1.24 -8.80
C MET A 50 4.88 1.26 -8.70
N CYS A 51 4.32 0.86 -7.55
CA CYS A 51 2.89 0.86 -7.33
C CYS A 51 2.32 2.28 -7.28
N LEU A 52 3.00 3.19 -6.60
CA LEU A 52 2.59 4.59 -6.54
C LEU A 52 2.57 5.21 -7.94
N ASN A 53 3.62 5.01 -8.73
CA ASN A 53 3.67 5.49 -10.12
C ASN A 53 2.51 4.92 -10.96
N TRP A 54 2.16 3.65 -10.79
CA TRP A 54 1.03 3.05 -11.49
C TRP A 54 -0.31 3.65 -11.03
N LEU A 55 -0.53 3.80 -9.72
CA LEU A 55 -1.76 4.37 -9.16
C LEU A 55 -1.96 5.81 -9.62
N LEU A 56 -0.92 6.65 -9.56
CA LEU A 56 -0.99 8.03 -10.03
C LEU A 56 -1.30 8.09 -11.53
N ASN A 57 -0.66 7.28 -12.36
CA ASN A 57 -0.96 7.26 -13.80
C ASN A 57 -2.40 6.84 -14.14
N VAL A 58 -3.11 6.14 -13.25
CA VAL A 58 -4.47 5.63 -13.49
C VAL A 58 -5.55 6.52 -12.85
N TYR A 59 -5.27 7.07 -11.67
CA TYR A 59 -6.28 7.72 -10.83
C TYR A 59 -6.04 9.20 -10.56
N ASP A 60 -4.86 9.75 -10.90
CA ASP A 60 -4.58 11.20 -10.89
C ASP A 60 -5.07 11.85 -12.19
#